data_AF-A0AAN6TRF3-F1
#
_entry.id   AF-A0AAN6TRF3-F1
#
_cell.length_a   1.000
_cell.length_b   1.000
_cell.length_c   1.000
_cell.angle_alpha   90.00
_cell.angle_beta   90.00
_cell.angle_gamma   90.00
#
_symmetry.space_group_name_H-M   'P 1'
#
loop_
_entity.id
_entity.type
_entity.pdbx_description
1 polymer ?
#
loop_
_entity_poly.entity_id
_entity_poly.type
_entity_poly.pdbx_seq_one_letter_code
_entity_poly.pdbx_strand_id
1 'polypeptide(L)'
;MYWSVMITMFALGLTVAQKVGTVQSEIHPKLQWTRCAADEGCAKIDGELVMDANWRWIHKVDDIESCYWGNRWDERVCSSVEDCTNTCALEGAQYERAQGVTTANGSVTQKFRTNHDFSYNIGSRLFLLESKDRYQMFTLLNHELAFEVDLSTVECGIKSALYFVPMDPDGGQAQYPTNQAGAEYGTGYCDANCPRNLRYVGGETNSESWFPSETDEFSGTGRFGACCPQFSVWNSNAHSFSMSSHVCPDDASTICDHFQGTCDHYTQYPDDRKKCDLWGCSYNPYRMGNTDFYGKGKKVDTARKFTVVTQWNGTRVTQFFVQDGRKIEMPAPVWDGLPKEAGLSADMCQKQRLAFDERDHFTENGGWKAHQRQLLTQPMVMVLSINSDHFTWNLWLDSDFPPEIPDGAPGKKRGDCRFEDNDPIVVNNRYPKA
;
A
#
# COMPACT_ATOMS: atom_id res chain seq x y z
N MET A 1 -28.92 -56.67 30.37
CA MET A 1 -28.26 -55.34 30.44
C MET A 1 -27.18 -55.34 29.36
N TYR A 2 -27.50 -54.83 28.17
CA TYR A 2 -26.54 -54.72 27.08
C TYR A 2 -26.22 -53.23 26.91
N TRP A 3 -24.97 -52.85 27.19
CA TRP A 3 -24.47 -51.50 26.94
C TRP A 3 -23.93 -51.46 25.52
N SER A 4 -24.64 -50.79 24.62
CA SER A 4 -24.15 -50.48 23.27
C SER A 4 -23.36 -49.17 23.35
N VAL A 5 -22.04 -49.24 23.13
CA VAL A 5 -21.20 -48.06 22.96
C VAL A 5 -21.37 -47.56 21.53
N MET A 6 -22.04 -46.42 21.36
CA MET A 6 -22.06 -45.69 20.10
C MET A 6 -20.71 -44.96 19.96
N ILE A 7 -19.85 -45.45 19.06
CA ILE A 7 -18.68 -44.70 18.61
C ILE A 7 -19.13 -43.80 17.46
N THR A 8 -19.34 -42.53 17.77
CA THR A 8 -19.56 -41.50 16.75
C THR A 8 -18.23 -41.30 16.01
N MET A 9 -18.13 -41.78 14.77
CA MET A 9 -17.05 -41.36 13.87
C MET A 9 -17.23 -39.87 13.60
N PHE A 10 -16.40 -39.03 14.24
CA PHE A 10 -16.17 -37.67 13.75
C PHE A 10 -15.45 -37.80 12.41
N ALA A 11 -16.15 -37.51 11.32
CA ALA A 11 -15.49 -37.20 10.07
C ALA A 11 -14.69 -35.92 10.31
N LEU A 12 -13.36 -36.03 10.36
CA LEU A 12 -12.46 -34.90 10.21
C LEU A 12 -12.72 -34.33 8.82
N GLY A 13 -13.59 -33.32 8.73
CA GLY A 13 -13.67 -32.52 7.53
C GLY A 13 -12.29 -31.94 7.26
N LEU A 14 -11.76 -32.15 6.06
CA LEU A 14 -10.59 -31.40 5.59
C LEU A 14 -10.96 -29.92 5.68
N THR A 15 -10.39 -29.22 6.65
CA THR A 15 -10.62 -27.78 6.81
C THR A 15 -9.93 -27.07 5.65
N VAL A 16 -10.72 -26.42 4.80
CA VAL A 16 -10.21 -25.57 3.72
C VAL A 16 -9.37 -24.46 4.32
N ALA A 17 -8.12 -24.35 3.92
CA ALA A 17 -7.24 -23.34 4.47
C ALA A 17 -6.09 -22.97 3.53
N GLN A 18 -5.86 -21.66 3.36
CA GLN A 18 -4.59 -21.09 2.95
C GLN A 18 -3.52 -21.54 3.95
N LYS A 19 -2.64 -22.42 3.47
CA LYS A 19 -1.60 -23.08 4.27
C LYS A 19 -0.27 -22.33 4.24
N VAL A 20 0.57 -22.68 5.20
CA VAL A 20 1.96 -22.25 5.31
C VAL A 20 2.86 -23.39 4.81
N GLY A 21 3.77 -23.06 3.89
CA GLY A 21 4.76 -23.98 3.36
C GLY A 21 5.87 -24.28 4.38
N THR A 22 6.68 -25.29 4.10
CA THR A 22 7.75 -25.75 5.02
C THR A 22 9.13 -25.84 4.37
N VAL A 23 9.22 -25.47 3.09
CA VAL A 23 10.46 -25.48 2.30
C VAL A 23 11.34 -24.28 2.65
N GLN A 24 10.75 -23.12 2.91
CA GLN A 24 11.48 -21.89 3.23
C GLN A 24 10.96 -21.26 4.52
N SER A 25 11.81 -21.24 5.54
CA SER A 25 11.48 -20.59 6.81
C SER A 25 11.26 -19.08 6.64
N GLU A 26 10.27 -18.55 7.34
CA GLU A 26 10.08 -17.11 7.48
C GLU A 26 11.00 -16.55 8.56
N ILE A 27 11.84 -15.59 8.17
CA ILE A 27 12.78 -14.91 9.07
C ILE A 27 12.64 -13.41 8.83
N HIS A 28 11.93 -12.73 9.73
CA HIS A 28 11.63 -11.31 9.62
C HIS A 28 12.89 -10.43 9.82
N PRO A 29 13.17 -9.47 8.92
CA PRO A 29 14.20 -8.47 9.15
C PRO A 29 13.86 -7.59 10.35
N LYS A 30 14.83 -7.34 11.22
CA LYS A 30 14.65 -6.48 12.40
C LYS A 30 14.65 -5.00 11.99
N LEU A 31 13.77 -4.20 12.58
CA LEU A 31 13.74 -2.75 12.44
C LEU A 31 13.49 -2.10 13.80
N GLN A 32 14.52 -1.44 14.35
CA GLN A 32 14.38 -0.64 15.55
C GLN A 32 13.77 0.73 15.19
N TRP A 33 12.77 1.15 15.96
CA TRP A 33 12.15 2.47 15.87
C TRP A 33 12.00 3.08 17.27
N THR A 34 11.52 4.31 17.37
CA THR A 34 11.36 4.99 18.65
C THR A 34 9.97 5.54 18.84
N ARG A 35 9.41 5.36 20.03
CA ARG A 35 8.20 6.04 20.49
C ARG A 35 8.57 7.15 21.45
N CYS A 36 8.18 8.38 21.11
CA CYS A 36 8.44 9.55 21.93
C CYS A 36 7.17 10.00 22.66
N ALA A 37 7.31 10.36 23.93
CA ALA A 37 6.28 11.03 24.71
C ALA A 37 6.83 12.37 25.22
N ALA A 38 5.98 13.39 25.25
CA ALA A 38 6.38 14.77 25.54
C ALA A 38 7.17 14.90 26.86
N ASP A 39 6.78 14.14 27.88
CA ASP A 39 7.33 14.23 29.23
C ASP A 39 8.31 13.10 29.60
N GLU A 40 8.43 12.05 28.77
CA GLU A 40 9.22 10.84 29.09
C GLU A 40 10.38 10.59 28.12
N GLY A 41 10.56 11.45 27.13
CA GLY A 41 11.57 11.27 26.08
C GLY A 41 11.19 10.17 25.09
N CYS A 42 12.18 9.63 24.38
CA CYS A 42 11.97 8.60 23.36
C CYS A 42 12.46 7.22 23.84
N ALA A 43 11.58 6.23 23.81
CA ALA A 43 11.90 4.83 24.07
C ALA A 43 12.17 4.09 22.76
N LYS A 44 13.20 3.25 22.74
CA LYS A 44 13.49 2.35 21.62
C LYS A 44 12.53 1.16 21.66
N ILE A 45 12.04 0.77 20.48
CA ILE A 45 11.19 -0.40 20.27
C ILE A 45 11.86 -1.26 19.21
N ASP A 46 12.11 -2.52 19.56
CA ASP A 46 12.64 -3.51 18.65
C ASP A 46 11.47 -4.15 17.88
N GLY A 47 11.21 -3.65 16.67
CA GLY A 47 10.20 -4.20 15.76
C GLY A 47 10.81 -5.12 14.71
N GLU A 48 9.93 -5.71 13.90
CA GLU A 48 10.31 -6.52 12.74
C GLU A 48 9.52 -6.09 11.51
N LEU A 49 10.00 -6.48 10.33
CA LEU A 49 9.31 -6.27 9.07
C LEU A 49 8.87 -7.59 8.48
N VAL A 50 7.69 -7.59 7.86
CA VAL A 50 7.20 -8.74 7.10
C VAL A 50 6.83 -8.35 5.68
N MET A 51 7.21 -9.19 4.72
CA MET A 51 6.82 -9.05 3.32
C MET A 51 5.35 -9.42 3.13
N ASP A 52 4.66 -8.62 2.33
CA ASP A 52 3.32 -8.92 1.86
C ASP A 52 3.24 -10.29 1.18
N ALA A 53 2.15 -11.01 1.46
CA ALA A 53 1.91 -12.36 0.95
C ALA A 53 1.96 -12.47 -0.58
N ASN A 54 1.69 -11.37 -1.32
CA ASN A 54 1.69 -11.35 -2.78
C ASN A 54 3.09 -11.53 -3.39
N TRP A 55 4.17 -11.37 -2.61
CA TRP A 55 5.55 -11.62 -3.08
C TRP A 55 6.08 -13.01 -2.72
N ARG A 56 5.27 -13.81 -2.02
CA ARG A 56 5.67 -15.15 -1.57
C ARG A 56 5.46 -16.16 -2.68
N TRP A 57 6.32 -17.17 -2.70
CA TRP A 57 6.13 -18.33 -3.56
C TRP A 57 4.92 -19.12 -3.07
N ILE A 58 4.08 -19.55 -4.02
CA ILE A 58 2.90 -20.36 -3.77
C ILE A 58 3.07 -21.68 -4.52
N HIS A 59 3.10 -22.78 -3.79
CA HIS A 59 3.29 -24.13 -4.34
C HIS A 59 2.41 -25.14 -3.63
N LYS A 60 2.33 -26.34 -4.22
CA LYS A 60 1.60 -27.45 -3.63
C LYS A 60 2.18 -27.84 -2.27
N VAL A 61 1.31 -28.09 -1.30
CA VAL A 61 1.68 -28.60 0.02
C VAL A 61 2.45 -29.92 -0.14
N ASP A 62 3.53 -30.08 0.63
CA ASP A 62 4.42 -31.26 0.63
C ASP A 62 5.07 -31.58 -0.74
N ASP A 63 5.11 -30.62 -1.67
CA ASP A 63 5.69 -30.73 -3.02
C ASP A 63 6.34 -29.39 -3.42
N ILE A 64 7.09 -29.34 -4.53
CA ILE A 64 7.74 -28.13 -5.06
C ILE A 64 7.12 -27.64 -6.38
N GLU A 65 6.04 -28.27 -6.85
CA GLU A 65 5.30 -27.79 -8.02
C GLU A 65 4.52 -26.51 -7.67
N SER A 66 4.84 -25.42 -8.37
CA SER A 66 4.22 -24.10 -8.17
C SER A 66 2.73 -24.12 -8.50
N CYS A 67 1.93 -23.49 -7.63
CA CYS A 67 0.51 -23.21 -7.92
C CYS A 67 0.32 -21.90 -8.67
N TYR A 68 1.29 -20.99 -8.55
CA TYR A 68 1.30 -19.70 -9.23
C TYR A 68 2.68 -19.45 -9.82
N TRP A 69 2.75 -19.13 -11.11
CA TRP A 69 4.01 -18.87 -11.83
C TRP A 69 3.87 -17.72 -12.81
N GLY A 70 4.87 -16.83 -12.83
CA GLY A 70 4.80 -15.56 -13.56
C GLY A 70 3.60 -14.77 -13.06
N ASN A 71 2.57 -14.66 -13.90
CA ASN A 71 1.32 -13.99 -13.59
C ASN A 71 0.08 -14.90 -13.71
N ARG A 72 0.23 -16.22 -13.59
CA ARG A 72 -0.87 -17.21 -13.79
C ARG A 72 -0.93 -18.23 -12.67
N TRP A 73 -2.15 -18.64 -12.33
CA TRP A 73 -2.41 -19.87 -11.57
C TRP A 73 -2.26 -21.11 -12.47
N ASP A 74 -1.74 -22.20 -11.93
CA ASP A 74 -1.69 -23.48 -12.65
C ASP A 74 -3.07 -24.17 -12.58
N GLU A 75 -3.80 -24.15 -13.68
CA GLU A 75 -5.15 -24.72 -13.79
C GLU A 75 -5.21 -26.24 -13.51
N ARG A 76 -4.07 -26.95 -13.59
CA ARG A 76 -4.00 -28.38 -13.26
C ARG A 76 -4.03 -28.64 -11.76
N VAL A 77 -3.62 -27.64 -10.97
CA VAL A 77 -3.60 -27.67 -9.49
C VAL A 77 -4.80 -26.90 -8.94
N CYS A 78 -5.13 -25.77 -9.57
CA CYS A 78 -6.16 -24.84 -9.16
C CYS A 78 -7.41 -24.95 -10.06
N SER A 79 -8.09 -26.10 -10.02
CA SER A 79 -9.34 -26.36 -10.76
C SER A 79 -10.54 -25.60 -10.20
N SER A 80 -10.49 -25.23 -8.92
CA SER A 80 -11.47 -24.39 -8.23
C SER A 80 -10.77 -23.58 -7.13
N VAL A 81 -11.45 -22.54 -6.60
CA VAL A 81 -10.93 -21.76 -5.47
C VAL A 81 -10.70 -22.65 -4.24
N GLU A 82 -11.63 -23.58 -3.98
CA GLU A 82 -11.54 -24.52 -2.87
C GLU A 82 -10.34 -25.47 -3.06
N ASP A 83 -10.18 -26.07 -4.24
CA ASP A 83 -9.06 -26.98 -4.54
C ASP A 83 -7.72 -26.25 -4.43
N CYS A 84 -7.63 -25.06 -5.00
CA CYS A 84 -6.42 -24.24 -4.99
C CYS A 84 -6.05 -23.82 -3.57
N THR A 85 -7.02 -23.35 -2.80
CA THR A 85 -6.82 -22.97 -1.39
C THR A 85 -6.38 -24.16 -0.55
N ASN A 86 -6.96 -25.34 -0.76
CA ASN A 86 -6.60 -26.57 -0.06
C ASN A 86 -5.22 -27.13 -0.42
N THR A 87 -4.85 -27.03 -1.70
CA THR A 87 -3.69 -27.74 -2.24
C THR A 87 -2.43 -26.89 -2.13
N CYS A 88 -2.57 -25.56 -2.08
CA CYS A 88 -1.46 -24.63 -2.15
C CYS A 88 -1.12 -24.01 -0.80
N ALA A 89 0.16 -23.74 -0.60
CA ALA A 89 0.70 -23.04 0.54
C ALA A 89 1.61 -21.91 0.09
N LEU A 90 1.66 -20.83 0.88
CA LEU A 90 2.64 -19.76 0.71
C LEU A 90 3.86 -20.00 1.61
N GLU A 91 5.03 -19.58 1.15
CA GLU A 91 6.31 -19.81 1.83
C GLU A 91 6.87 -18.58 2.56
N GLY A 92 7.91 -18.80 3.36
CA GLY A 92 8.77 -17.73 3.85
C GLY A 92 9.41 -16.91 2.70
N ALA A 93 10.05 -15.79 3.00
CA ALA A 93 10.69 -14.92 1.99
C ALA A 93 12.21 -14.80 2.16
N GLN A 94 12.96 -14.76 1.04
CA GLN A 94 14.38 -14.41 1.03
C GLN A 94 14.55 -12.90 0.84
N TYR A 95 14.44 -12.15 1.94
CA TYR A 95 14.40 -10.69 1.94
C TYR A 95 15.56 -10.04 1.16
N GLU A 96 16.81 -10.31 1.53
CA GLU A 96 17.95 -9.68 0.86
C GLU A 96 18.17 -10.23 -0.57
N ARG A 97 18.20 -11.56 -0.69
CA ARG A 97 18.62 -12.25 -1.91
C ARG A 97 17.63 -12.13 -3.06
N ALA A 98 16.34 -12.34 -2.79
CA ALA A 98 15.31 -12.36 -3.83
C ALA A 98 14.52 -11.05 -3.87
N GLN A 99 14.27 -10.42 -2.71
CA GLN A 99 13.36 -9.29 -2.60
C GLN A 99 14.06 -7.92 -2.55
N GLY A 100 15.38 -7.89 -2.33
CA GLY A 100 16.15 -6.64 -2.25
C GLY A 100 15.90 -5.82 -0.99
N VAL A 101 15.46 -6.48 0.08
CA VAL A 101 15.16 -5.86 1.37
C VAL A 101 16.28 -6.15 2.35
N THR A 102 16.89 -5.10 2.88
CA THR A 102 17.94 -5.20 3.91
C THR A 102 17.64 -4.25 5.05
N THR A 103 17.98 -4.64 6.28
CA THR A 103 17.90 -3.76 7.45
C THR A 103 19.26 -3.61 8.12
N ALA A 104 19.57 -2.39 8.55
CA ALA A 104 20.79 -2.09 9.28
C ALA A 104 20.59 -0.82 10.11
N ASN A 105 21.02 -0.83 11.37
CA ASN A 105 21.09 0.36 12.24
C ASN A 105 19.77 1.17 12.33
N GLY A 106 18.61 0.50 12.39
CA GLY A 106 17.30 1.17 12.43
C GLY A 106 16.83 1.74 11.09
N SER A 107 17.49 1.37 9.98
CA SER A 107 17.08 1.69 8.62
C SER A 107 16.67 0.43 7.87
N VAL A 108 15.77 0.59 6.90
CA VAL A 108 15.42 -0.41 5.89
C VAL A 108 15.72 0.16 4.51
N THR A 109 16.25 -0.69 3.63
CA THR A 109 16.43 -0.40 2.21
C THR A 109 15.56 -1.35 1.41
N GLN A 110 14.79 -0.82 0.47
CA GLN A 110 14.01 -1.59 -0.50
C GLN A 110 14.53 -1.24 -1.90
N LYS A 111 15.17 -2.21 -2.56
CA LYS A 111 15.56 -2.03 -3.97
C LYS A 111 14.34 -2.14 -4.86
N PHE A 112 14.23 -1.27 -5.84
CA PHE A 112 13.16 -1.35 -6.83
C PHE A 112 13.24 -2.64 -7.66
N ARG A 113 14.44 -3.04 -8.09
CA ARG A 113 14.67 -4.28 -8.84
C ARG A 113 15.75 -5.13 -8.19
N THR A 114 15.48 -6.43 -8.07
CA THR A 114 16.44 -7.40 -7.52
C THR A 114 16.56 -8.60 -8.44
N ASN A 115 17.68 -8.69 -9.17
CA ASN A 115 17.98 -9.85 -10.00
C ASN A 115 18.58 -10.97 -9.12
N HIS A 116 18.09 -12.20 -9.29
CA HIS A 116 18.55 -13.36 -8.53
C HIS A 116 18.53 -14.62 -9.40
N ASP A 117 19.58 -15.45 -9.34
CA ASP A 117 19.77 -16.65 -10.16
C ASP A 117 19.33 -16.49 -11.63
N PHE A 118 18.14 -16.98 -11.96
CA PHE A 118 17.55 -17.03 -13.30
C PHE A 118 16.27 -16.20 -13.41
N SER A 119 15.99 -15.34 -12.43
CA SER A 119 14.79 -14.51 -12.34
C SER A 119 15.11 -13.12 -11.75
N TYR A 120 14.07 -12.33 -11.52
CA TYR A 120 14.16 -11.06 -10.83
C TYR A 120 12.85 -10.73 -10.13
N ASN A 121 12.93 -9.82 -9.15
CA ASN A 121 11.80 -9.23 -8.47
C ASN A 121 11.72 -7.74 -8.81
N ILE A 122 10.50 -7.21 -8.90
CA ILE A 122 10.21 -5.78 -9.02
C ILE A 122 9.33 -5.36 -7.86
N GLY A 123 9.74 -4.29 -7.19
CA GLY A 123 9.03 -3.70 -6.07
C GLY A 123 8.99 -4.57 -4.82
N SER A 124 8.45 -4.01 -3.75
CA SER A 124 8.15 -4.75 -2.52
C SER A 124 7.14 -3.97 -1.68
N ARG A 125 6.43 -4.67 -0.81
CA ARG A 125 5.55 -4.09 0.22
C ARG A 125 5.81 -4.78 1.55
N LEU A 126 6.12 -3.98 2.56
CA LEU A 126 6.50 -4.41 3.89
C LEU A 126 5.55 -3.84 4.93
N PHE A 127 5.27 -4.62 5.96
CA PHE A 127 4.49 -4.22 7.13
C PHE A 127 5.35 -4.25 8.38
N LEU A 128 5.09 -3.33 9.31
CA LEU A 128 5.74 -3.36 10.62
C LEU A 128 5.02 -4.33 11.57
N LEU A 129 5.78 -5.19 12.23
CA LEU A 129 5.33 -6.15 13.24
C LEU A 129 5.65 -5.67 14.67
N GLU A 130 4.72 -5.93 15.58
CA GLU A 130 4.89 -5.81 17.04
C GLU A 130 5.43 -7.12 17.62
N SER A 131 4.95 -8.26 17.10
CA SER A 131 5.42 -9.61 17.41
C SER A 131 5.42 -10.46 16.14
N LYS A 132 5.94 -11.70 16.22
CA LYS A 132 6.02 -12.64 15.10
C LYS A 132 4.70 -12.79 14.32
N ASP A 133 3.57 -12.74 15.03
CA ASP A 133 2.22 -13.05 14.55
C ASP A 133 1.26 -11.84 14.61
N ARG A 134 1.78 -10.62 14.82
CA ARG A 134 0.94 -9.43 15.01
C ARG A 134 1.57 -8.17 14.44
N TYR A 135 0.81 -7.46 13.61
CA TYR A 135 1.21 -6.15 13.11
C TYR A 135 1.28 -5.11 14.22
N GLN A 136 2.23 -4.19 14.08
CA GLN A 136 2.28 -2.99 14.89
C GLN A 136 1.16 -2.04 14.47
N MET A 137 0.26 -1.78 15.40
CA MET A 137 -0.88 -0.88 15.20
C MET A 137 -0.55 0.54 15.68
N PHE A 138 -1.01 1.54 14.93
CA PHE A 138 -0.84 2.97 15.21
C PHE A 138 -2.17 3.71 15.16
N THR A 139 -2.40 4.60 16.12
CA THR A 139 -3.50 5.58 16.07
C THR A 139 -2.90 6.95 15.78
N LEU A 140 -3.37 7.63 14.73
CA LEU A 140 -2.73 8.84 14.23
C LEU A 140 -3.16 10.12 14.97
N LEU A 141 -4.42 10.18 15.45
CA LEU A 141 -4.96 11.39 16.09
C LEU A 141 -4.07 11.86 17.25
N ASN A 142 -3.70 13.14 17.22
CA ASN A 142 -2.85 13.80 18.21
C ASN A 142 -1.43 13.21 18.33
N HIS A 143 -0.96 12.54 17.29
CA HIS A 143 0.41 12.05 17.19
C HIS A 143 1.12 12.71 16.00
N GLU A 144 2.43 12.51 15.95
CA GLU A 144 3.26 12.79 14.79
C GLU A 144 4.09 11.57 14.41
N LEU A 145 4.44 11.46 13.13
CA LEU A 145 5.37 10.48 12.60
C LEU A 145 6.54 11.23 12.00
N ALA A 146 7.76 10.83 12.39
CA ALA A 146 8.98 11.34 11.81
C ALA A 146 9.81 10.18 11.25
N PHE A 147 10.33 10.34 10.04
CA PHE A 147 11.25 9.37 9.43
C PHE A 147 12.28 10.08 8.55
N GLU A 148 13.49 9.51 8.48
CA GLU A 148 14.46 9.91 7.48
C GLU A 148 14.27 9.09 6.20
N VAL A 149 14.42 9.74 5.05
CA VAL A 149 14.31 9.09 3.74
C VAL A 149 15.44 9.54 2.83
N ASP A 150 16.08 8.56 2.20
CA ASP A 150 16.95 8.78 1.05
C ASP A 150 16.29 8.12 -0.15
N LEU A 151 15.84 8.96 -1.07
CA LEU A 151 15.17 8.58 -2.31
C LEU A 151 15.87 9.20 -3.52
N SER A 152 17.16 9.55 -3.36
CA SER A 152 17.94 10.29 -4.36
C SER A 152 18.09 9.57 -5.70
N THR A 153 17.87 8.25 -5.70
CA THR A 153 17.88 7.35 -6.86
C THR A 153 16.49 6.89 -7.31
N VAL A 154 15.42 7.31 -6.62
CA VAL A 154 14.05 6.99 -6.99
C VAL A 154 13.61 7.99 -8.04
N GLU A 155 13.64 7.59 -9.30
CA GLU A 155 13.39 8.45 -10.46
C GLU A 155 11.90 8.48 -10.85
N CYS A 156 11.58 9.26 -11.89
CA CYS A 156 10.27 9.31 -12.54
C CYS A 156 9.67 7.93 -12.80
N GLY A 157 8.36 7.78 -12.58
CA GLY A 157 7.64 6.52 -12.79
C GLY A 157 7.80 5.48 -11.68
N ILE A 158 8.71 5.68 -10.72
CA ILE A 158 8.84 4.86 -9.51
C ILE A 158 8.17 5.60 -8.35
N LYS A 159 7.47 4.85 -7.49
CA LYS A 159 6.87 5.36 -6.26
C LYS A 159 7.46 4.63 -5.06
N SER A 160 8.16 5.38 -4.21
CA SER A 160 8.51 4.99 -2.84
C SER A 160 7.48 5.56 -1.89
N ALA A 161 6.84 4.70 -1.09
CA ALA A 161 5.69 5.06 -0.26
C ALA A 161 5.79 4.62 1.20
N LEU A 162 5.22 5.44 2.07
CA LEU A 162 4.90 5.16 3.47
C LEU A 162 3.45 5.57 3.74
N TYR A 163 2.65 4.63 4.21
CA TYR A 163 1.22 4.85 4.42
C TYR A 163 0.64 3.96 5.53
N PHE A 164 -0.60 4.24 5.90
CA PHE A 164 -1.35 3.48 6.90
C PHE A 164 -2.65 2.95 6.32
N VAL A 165 -2.98 1.70 6.67
CA VAL A 165 -4.24 1.02 6.33
C VAL A 165 -4.77 0.26 7.56
N PRO A 166 -6.10 0.22 7.78
CA PRO A 166 -6.72 -0.47 8.91
C PRO A 166 -6.85 -1.98 8.64
N MET A 167 -5.72 -2.64 8.40
CA MET A 167 -5.67 -4.11 8.34
C MET A 167 -5.88 -4.71 9.73
N ASP A 168 -6.42 -5.93 9.78
CA ASP A 168 -6.52 -6.68 11.03
C ASP A 168 -5.13 -6.97 11.62
N PRO A 169 -4.94 -6.85 12.95
CA PRO A 169 -3.63 -7.01 13.59
C PRO A 169 -3.03 -8.40 13.41
N ASP A 170 -3.84 -9.44 13.21
CA ASP A 170 -3.42 -10.82 12.97
C ASP A 170 -3.35 -11.17 11.47
N GLY A 171 -3.52 -10.19 10.57
CA GLY A 171 -3.57 -10.42 9.13
C GLY A 171 -4.83 -11.11 8.64
N GLY A 172 -5.90 -11.09 9.46
CA GLY A 172 -7.24 -11.59 9.12
C GLY A 172 -7.48 -13.05 9.52
N GLN A 173 -6.63 -13.66 10.36
CA GLN A 173 -6.81 -15.07 10.76
C GLN A 173 -8.08 -15.29 11.58
N ALA A 174 -8.39 -14.38 12.51
CA ALA A 174 -9.61 -14.46 13.30
C ALA A 174 -10.87 -14.25 12.45
N GLN A 175 -10.82 -13.37 11.46
CA GLN A 175 -11.95 -13.09 10.57
C GLN A 175 -12.15 -14.20 9.52
N TYR A 176 -11.05 -14.76 9.01
CA TYR A 176 -11.03 -15.76 7.95
C TYR A 176 -10.29 -17.01 8.44
N PRO A 177 -10.98 -18.00 9.03
CA PRO A 177 -10.35 -19.20 9.60
C PRO A 177 -9.58 -20.06 8.59
N THR A 178 -9.85 -19.87 7.30
CA THR A 178 -9.10 -20.49 6.22
C THR A 178 -7.68 -19.90 6.12
N ASN A 179 -7.43 -18.69 6.58
CA ASN A 179 -6.09 -18.11 6.64
C ASN A 179 -5.28 -18.67 7.82
N GLN A 180 -4.41 -19.66 7.58
CA GLN A 180 -3.49 -20.19 8.59
C GLN A 180 -2.14 -19.47 8.61
N ALA A 181 -1.91 -18.51 7.72
CA ALA A 181 -0.64 -17.81 7.57
C ALA A 181 -0.59 -16.50 8.39
N GLY A 182 -1.59 -15.62 8.24
CA GLY A 182 -1.73 -14.42 9.07
C GLY A 182 -0.62 -13.37 8.90
N ALA A 183 -0.53 -12.48 9.89
CA ALA A 183 0.45 -11.40 9.94
C ALA A 183 1.90 -11.91 9.89
N GLU A 184 2.18 -13.11 10.40
CA GLU A 184 3.51 -13.75 10.29
C GLU A 184 3.98 -13.85 8.84
N TYR A 185 3.05 -13.98 7.89
CA TYR A 185 3.34 -14.08 6.46
C TYR A 185 2.76 -12.92 5.65
N GLY A 186 2.43 -11.80 6.29
CA GLY A 186 2.04 -10.58 5.58
C GLY A 186 0.69 -10.66 4.86
N THR A 187 -0.29 -11.40 5.40
CA THR A 187 -1.64 -11.50 4.81
C THR A 187 -2.56 -10.35 5.21
N GLY A 188 -3.72 -10.25 4.56
CA GLY A 188 -4.81 -9.35 4.95
C GLY A 188 -4.71 -7.94 4.39
N TYR A 189 -3.82 -7.70 3.41
CA TYR A 189 -3.67 -6.38 2.81
C TYR A 189 -4.96 -5.90 2.16
N CYS A 190 -5.26 -4.62 2.36
CA CYS A 190 -6.35 -3.89 1.73
C CYS A 190 -5.89 -2.45 1.53
N ASP A 191 -6.52 -1.73 0.60
CA ASP A 191 -6.39 -0.27 0.53
C ASP A 191 -7.59 0.36 -0.21
N ALA A 192 -7.56 1.68 -0.39
CA ALA A 192 -8.68 2.42 -0.98
C ALA A 192 -8.81 2.24 -2.50
N ASN A 193 -7.85 1.56 -3.14
CA ASN A 193 -7.93 1.13 -4.53
C ASN A 193 -8.59 -0.26 -4.67
N CYS A 194 -8.97 -0.90 -3.56
CA CYS A 194 -9.58 -2.23 -3.56
C CYS A 194 -8.78 -3.25 -4.41
N PRO A 195 -7.47 -3.44 -4.14
CA PRO A 195 -6.55 -4.20 -4.99
C PRO A 195 -7.09 -5.60 -5.30
N ARG A 196 -7.33 -5.84 -6.59
CA ARG A 196 -7.74 -7.13 -7.14
C ARG A 196 -6.56 -8.00 -7.57
N ASN A 197 -5.34 -7.47 -7.50
CA ASN A 197 -4.12 -8.20 -7.84
C ASN A 197 -3.56 -9.05 -6.69
N LEU A 198 -4.29 -9.12 -5.58
CA LEU A 198 -3.95 -9.99 -4.46
C LEU A 198 -4.23 -11.45 -4.83
N ARG A 199 -3.23 -12.31 -4.64
CA ARG A 199 -3.35 -13.76 -4.85
C ARG A 199 -4.23 -14.44 -3.81
N TYR A 200 -4.33 -13.89 -2.61
CA TYR A 200 -5.27 -14.34 -1.58
C TYR A 200 -6.12 -13.17 -1.09
N VAL A 201 -7.43 -13.40 -0.98
CA VAL A 201 -8.41 -12.42 -0.46
C VAL A 201 -9.37 -13.19 0.46
N GLY A 202 -9.58 -12.72 1.69
CA GLY A 202 -10.48 -13.40 2.64
C GLY A 202 -10.07 -14.81 3.03
N GLY A 203 -8.77 -15.12 3.01
CA GLY A 203 -8.24 -16.46 3.32
C GLY A 203 -8.40 -17.50 2.22
N GLU A 204 -8.83 -17.08 1.02
CA GLU A 204 -9.00 -17.95 -0.15
C GLU A 204 -8.17 -17.44 -1.33
N THR A 205 -7.77 -18.34 -2.23
CA THR A 205 -7.06 -17.97 -3.46
C THR A 205 -7.98 -17.16 -4.38
N ASN A 206 -7.47 -16.08 -4.94
CA ASN A 206 -8.18 -15.28 -5.96
C ASN A 206 -8.00 -15.86 -7.37
N SER A 207 -8.11 -17.19 -7.50
CA SER A 207 -7.80 -17.93 -8.73
C SER A 207 -8.94 -17.96 -9.74
N GLU A 208 -10.19 -17.85 -9.29
CA GLU A 208 -11.35 -17.75 -10.16
C GLU A 208 -11.31 -16.46 -10.99
N SER A 209 -11.46 -16.61 -12.31
CA SER A 209 -11.47 -15.47 -13.25
C SER A 209 -10.25 -14.57 -13.12
N TRP A 210 -9.07 -15.17 -12.90
CA TRP A 210 -7.81 -14.45 -12.87
C TRP A 210 -7.38 -14.02 -14.29
N PHE A 211 -7.17 -12.72 -14.48
CA PHE A 211 -6.71 -12.11 -15.73
C PHE A 211 -5.25 -11.67 -15.60
N PRO A 212 -4.31 -12.36 -16.25
CA PRO A 212 -2.89 -11.97 -16.24
C PRO A 212 -2.70 -10.59 -16.88
N SER A 213 -1.83 -9.77 -16.30
CA SER A 213 -1.52 -8.46 -16.86
C SER A 213 -0.74 -8.56 -18.17
N GLU A 214 -1.03 -7.66 -19.11
CA GLU A 214 -0.29 -7.54 -20.37
C GLU A 214 1.04 -6.78 -20.20
N THR A 215 1.17 -5.98 -19.13
CA THR A 215 2.32 -5.10 -18.89
C THR A 215 3.12 -5.48 -17.63
N ASP A 216 2.60 -6.39 -16.80
CA ASP A 216 3.26 -6.89 -15.59
C ASP A 216 3.30 -8.43 -15.63
N GLU A 217 4.50 -8.98 -15.75
CA GLU A 217 4.71 -10.43 -15.84
C GLU A 217 4.59 -11.17 -14.50
N PHE A 218 4.47 -10.46 -13.38
CA PHE A 218 4.37 -11.04 -12.03
C PHE A 218 2.99 -10.85 -11.38
N SER A 219 2.08 -10.16 -12.08
CA SER A 219 0.80 -9.71 -11.55
C SER A 219 -0.33 -9.88 -12.56
N GLY A 220 -1.54 -9.87 -12.03
CA GLY A 220 -2.79 -9.96 -12.77
C GLY A 220 -3.92 -9.45 -11.89
N THR A 221 -5.15 -9.70 -12.30
CA THR A 221 -6.34 -9.17 -11.65
C THR A 221 -7.34 -10.30 -11.46
N GLY A 222 -7.65 -10.63 -10.21
CA GLY A 222 -8.67 -11.62 -9.86
C GLY A 222 -10.07 -11.03 -9.77
N ARG A 223 -11.04 -11.86 -9.40
CA ARG A 223 -12.44 -11.45 -9.21
C ARG A 223 -12.62 -10.56 -7.98
N PHE A 224 -11.98 -10.92 -6.87
CA PHE A 224 -12.15 -10.24 -5.60
C PHE A 224 -11.06 -9.20 -5.36
N GLY A 225 -11.41 -8.14 -4.64
CA GLY A 225 -10.46 -7.15 -4.13
C GLY A 225 -10.70 -6.87 -2.65
N ALA A 226 -9.70 -6.33 -1.96
CA ALA A 226 -9.76 -6.00 -0.54
C ALA A 226 -9.75 -4.48 -0.34
N CYS A 227 -10.90 -3.92 0.03
CA CYS A 227 -11.11 -2.49 0.21
C CYS A 227 -10.91 -2.07 1.67
N CYS A 228 -10.21 -0.97 1.92
CA CYS A 228 -10.26 -0.27 3.20
C CYS A 228 -9.78 1.18 3.08
N PRO A 229 -10.09 2.06 4.05
CA PRO A 229 -9.55 3.41 4.07
C PRO A 229 -8.01 3.42 4.04
N GLN A 230 -7.41 4.49 3.50
CA GLN A 230 -5.95 4.63 3.47
C GLN A 230 -5.53 6.07 3.80
N PHE A 231 -4.52 6.20 4.66
CA PHE A 231 -3.80 7.47 4.81
C PHE A 231 -2.39 7.34 4.24
N SER A 232 -2.13 8.02 3.13
CA SER A 232 -0.78 8.09 2.55
C SER A 232 -0.01 9.24 3.17
N VAL A 233 0.97 8.91 4.01
CA VAL A 233 1.89 9.90 4.58
C VAL A 233 2.83 10.43 3.50
N TRP A 234 3.29 9.52 2.65
CA TRP A 234 4.35 9.74 1.69
C TRP A 234 4.10 8.86 0.48
N ASN A 235 3.67 9.43 -0.65
CA ASN A 235 3.84 8.82 -1.98
C ASN A 235 4.85 9.69 -2.70
N SER A 236 5.98 9.15 -3.15
CA SER A 236 7.09 10.01 -3.58
C SER A 236 8.05 9.38 -4.57
N ASN A 237 8.85 10.25 -5.17
CA ASN A 237 10.16 9.96 -5.74
C ASN A 237 11.04 11.21 -5.59
N ALA A 238 12.17 11.29 -6.29
CA ALA A 238 13.07 12.44 -6.24
C ALA A 238 12.50 13.70 -6.92
N HIS A 239 11.36 13.61 -7.61
CA HIS A 239 10.79 14.66 -8.45
C HIS A 239 9.52 15.27 -7.86
N SER A 240 8.74 14.45 -7.17
CA SER A 240 7.50 14.88 -6.55
C SER A 240 7.14 14.04 -5.33
N PHE A 241 6.22 14.55 -4.50
CA PHE A 241 5.57 13.79 -3.46
C PHE A 241 4.13 14.24 -3.26
N SER A 242 3.34 13.37 -2.61
CA SER A 242 1.96 13.64 -2.23
C SER A 242 1.65 13.00 -0.88
N MET A 243 1.03 13.76 0.01
CA MET A 243 0.33 13.25 1.19
C MET A 243 -1.16 13.20 0.89
N SER A 244 -1.87 12.12 1.19
CA SER A 244 -3.28 11.97 0.83
C SER A 244 -4.12 11.17 1.82
N SER A 245 -5.40 11.53 1.90
CA SER A 245 -6.40 10.85 2.68
C SER A 245 -7.45 10.22 1.77
N HIS A 246 -7.67 8.93 1.90
CA HIS A 246 -8.64 8.15 1.13
C HIS A 246 -9.63 7.51 2.08
N VAL A 247 -10.90 7.90 1.97
CA VAL A 247 -11.98 7.43 2.84
C VAL A 247 -12.88 6.44 2.10
N CYS A 248 -13.50 5.54 2.83
CA CYS A 248 -14.43 4.56 2.28
C CYS A 248 -15.84 4.73 2.85
N PRO A 249 -16.87 4.18 2.21
CA PRO A 249 -18.21 4.12 2.78
C PRO A 249 -18.26 3.30 4.07
N ASP A 250 -17.51 2.19 4.09
CA ASP A 250 -17.36 1.32 5.25
C ASP A 250 -16.09 1.66 6.05
N ASP A 251 -16.15 1.50 7.38
CA ASP A 251 -15.02 1.75 8.28
C ASP A 251 -14.07 0.54 8.41
N ALA A 252 -14.61 -0.67 8.23
CA ALA A 252 -13.84 -1.91 8.29
C ALA A 252 -13.32 -2.29 6.90
N SER A 253 -12.32 -3.18 6.86
CA SER A 253 -11.93 -3.82 5.61
C SER A 253 -13.08 -4.66 5.07
N THR A 254 -13.33 -4.54 3.78
CA THR A 254 -14.37 -5.29 3.06
C THR A 254 -13.81 -5.97 1.83
N ILE A 255 -14.41 -7.09 1.45
CA ILE A 255 -14.09 -7.77 0.20
C ILE A 255 -15.11 -7.30 -0.84
N CYS A 256 -14.62 -6.79 -1.96
CA CYS A 256 -15.44 -6.45 -3.10
C CYS A 256 -15.43 -7.60 -4.12
N ASP A 257 -16.49 -7.68 -4.93
CA ASP A 257 -16.66 -8.59 -6.05
C ASP A 257 -16.84 -7.79 -7.35
N HIS A 258 -15.93 -8.02 -8.31
CA HIS A 258 -15.95 -7.42 -9.64
C HIS A 258 -17.26 -7.68 -10.40
N PHE A 259 -17.77 -8.92 -10.37
CA PHE A 259 -18.99 -9.25 -11.12
C PHE A 259 -20.25 -8.65 -10.50
N GLN A 260 -20.16 -8.22 -9.24
CA GLN A 260 -21.21 -7.43 -8.57
C GLN A 260 -21.01 -5.91 -8.74
N GLY A 261 -19.96 -5.47 -9.44
CA GLY A 261 -19.65 -4.06 -9.66
C GLY A 261 -19.19 -3.31 -8.42
N THR A 262 -18.80 -4.03 -7.36
CA THR A 262 -18.41 -3.42 -6.08
C THR A 262 -16.92 -3.08 -6.01
N CYS A 263 -16.09 -3.64 -6.88
CA CYS A 263 -14.66 -3.32 -6.96
C CYS A 263 -14.30 -2.19 -7.94
N ASP A 264 -15.01 -2.06 -9.06
CA ASP A 264 -14.47 -1.28 -10.18
C ASP A 264 -14.70 0.21 -10.01
N HIS A 265 -13.64 1.00 -9.85
CA HIS A 265 -13.73 2.46 -9.69
C HIS A 265 -14.03 3.22 -11.00
N TYR A 266 -13.90 2.58 -12.17
CA TYR A 266 -13.92 3.25 -13.48
C TYR A 266 -15.22 3.06 -14.28
N THR A 267 -16.22 2.38 -13.73
CA THR A 267 -17.49 2.18 -14.41
C THR A 267 -18.42 3.37 -14.17
N GLN A 268 -19.08 3.90 -15.20
CA GLN A 268 -20.12 4.94 -15.14
C GLN A 268 -21.43 4.48 -14.45
N TYR A 269 -21.36 3.54 -13.51
CA TYR A 269 -22.56 3.05 -12.84
C TYR A 269 -23.03 4.03 -11.75
N PRO A 270 -24.34 4.26 -11.62
CA PRO A 270 -24.91 5.28 -10.71
C PRO A 270 -24.75 4.98 -9.20
N ASP A 271 -24.05 3.91 -8.80
CA ASP A 271 -23.86 3.51 -7.39
C ASP A 271 -22.39 3.53 -6.92
N ASP A 272 -21.55 4.40 -7.52
CA ASP A 272 -20.16 4.65 -7.06
C ASP A 272 -20.05 5.09 -5.59
N ARG A 273 -21.17 5.47 -4.95
CA ARG A 273 -21.26 5.85 -3.52
C ARG A 273 -20.93 4.71 -2.56
N LYS A 274 -20.80 3.48 -3.04
CA LYS A 274 -20.39 2.30 -2.26
C LYS A 274 -18.91 1.93 -2.43
N LYS A 275 -18.12 2.77 -3.09
CA LYS A 275 -16.69 2.50 -3.36
C LYS A 275 -15.81 3.45 -2.57
N CYS A 276 -14.63 2.98 -2.19
CA CYS A 276 -13.60 3.82 -1.59
C CYS A 276 -13.21 5.00 -2.50
N ASP A 277 -12.80 6.11 -1.88
CA ASP A 277 -12.28 7.29 -2.57
C ASP A 277 -10.86 7.01 -3.08
N LEU A 278 -10.78 6.51 -4.31
CA LEU A 278 -9.54 6.22 -5.02
C LEU A 278 -8.64 7.46 -5.12
N TRP A 279 -9.23 8.62 -5.43
CA TRP A 279 -8.47 9.83 -5.74
C TRP A 279 -7.98 10.54 -4.48
N GLY A 280 -8.77 10.48 -3.40
CA GLY A 280 -8.42 11.01 -2.09
C GLY A 280 -8.34 12.54 -2.06
N CYS A 281 -8.36 13.11 -0.85
CA CYS A 281 -7.94 14.49 -0.62
C CYS A 281 -6.41 14.51 -0.51
N SER A 282 -5.71 15.14 -1.46
CA SER A 282 -4.24 15.08 -1.55
C SER A 282 -3.56 16.44 -1.55
N TYR A 283 -2.36 16.51 -0.99
CA TYR A 283 -1.49 17.67 -1.01
C TYR A 283 -0.15 17.31 -1.63
N ASN A 284 0.03 17.73 -2.89
CA ASN A 284 1.27 17.67 -3.64
C ASN A 284 1.70 19.12 -3.93
N PRO A 285 2.85 19.59 -3.43
CA PRO A 285 3.26 20.99 -3.62
C PRO A 285 3.34 21.44 -5.08
N TYR A 286 3.77 20.57 -5.98
CA TYR A 286 3.83 20.85 -7.41
C TYR A 286 2.41 21.06 -7.97
N ARG A 287 1.47 20.16 -7.63
CA ARG A 287 0.04 20.26 -7.99
C ARG A 287 -0.63 21.52 -7.42
N MET A 288 -0.16 21.96 -6.26
CA MET A 288 -0.55 23.22 -5.62
C MET A 288 0.14 24.47 -6.21
N GLY A 289 0.94 24.29 -7.25
CA GLY A 289 1.62 25.34 -8.03
C GLY A 289 2.98 25.79 -7.49
N ASN A 290 3.57 25.07 -6.54
CA ASN A 290 4.89 25.36 -5.98
C ASN A 290 5.96 24.44 -6.60
N THR A 291 6.43 24.78 -7.80
CA THR A 291 7.30 23.91 -8.62
C THR A 291 8.76 23.85 -8.16
N ASP A 292 9.22 24.85 -7.39
CA ASP A 292 10.62 24.99 -6.93
C ASP A 292 10.83 24.52 -5.48
N PHE A 293 9.83 23.86 -4.89
CA PHE A 293 9.89 23.44 -3.50
C PHE A 293 10.66 22.13 -3.28
N TYR A 294 10.34 21.09 -4.04
CA TYR A 294 10.84 19.73 -3.82
C TYR A 294 11.46 19.16 -5.10
N GLY A 295 12.66 18.61 -4.98
CA GLY A 295 13.42 18.00 -6.09
C GLY A 295 14.92 18.24 -5.98
N LYS A 296 15.71 17.65 -6.89
CA LYS A 296 17.18 17.75 -6.85
C LYS A 296 17.62 19.21 -6.96
N GLY A 297 18.32 19.72 -5.93
CA GLY A 297 18.77 21.10 -5.84
C GLY A 297 17.69 22.15 -5.50
N LYS A 298 16.47 21.74 -5.13
CA LYS A 298 15.38 22.65 -4.72
C LYS A 298 15.39 22.90 -3.20
N LYS A 299 14.36 23.57 -2.65
CA LYS A 299 14.30 23.91 -1.22
C LYS A 299 14.42 22.68 -0.31
N VAL A 300 13.67 21.62 -0.63
CA VAL A 300 13.91 20.27 -0.15
C VAL A 300 14.70 19.56 -1.25
N ASP A 301 15.99 19.41 -1.02
CA ASP A 301 16.92 18.84 -1.99
C ASP A 301 16.88 17.31 -1.94
N THR A 302 16.24 16.69 -2.92
CA THR A 302 16.06 15.23 -2.96
C THR A 302 17.31 14.47 -3.39
N ALA A 303 18.39 15.16 -3.77
CA ALA A 303 19.66 14.50 -4.07
C ALA A 303 20.36 13.96 -2.80
N ARG A 304 19.80 14.22 -1.62
CA ARG A 304 20.36 13.86 -0.32
C ARG A 304 19.23 13.46 0.64
N LYS A 305 19.58 12.70 1.67
CA LYS A 305 18.67 12.33 2.76
C LYS A 305 18.06 13.55 3.46
N PHE A 306 16.80 13.45 3.88
CA PHE A 306 16.11 14.43 4.71
C PHE A 306 15.11 13.74 5.65
N THR A 307 14.63 14.47 6.65
CA THR A 307 13.56 14.02 7.55
C THR A 307 12.21 14.56 7.07
N VAL A 308 11.19 13.72 7.09
CA VAL A 308 9.78 14.08 6.93
C VAL A 308 9.10 13.97 8.28
N VAL A 309 8.34 15.00 8.67
CA VAL A 309 7.51 14.97 9.88
C VAL A 309 6.06 15.28 9.50
N THR A 310 5.15 14.36 9.79
CA THR A 310 3.71 14.53 9.59
C THR A 310 3.02 14.57 10.93
N GLN A 311 2.12 15.53 11.12
CA GLN A 311 1.38 15.77 12.36
C GLN A 311 -0.12 15.70 12.09
N TRP A 312 -0.83 14.89 12.85
CA TRP A 312 -2.28 14.77 12.75
C TRP A 312 -2.93 15.42 13.96
N ASN A 313 -3.60 16.54 13.75
CA ASN A 313 -4.55 17.06 14.72
C ASN A 313 -5.98 16.82 14.21
N GLY A 314 -6.97 16.84 15.10
CA GLY A 314 -8.34 16.48 14.73
C GLY A 314 -8.93 17.31 13.57
N THR A 315 -8.39 18.50 13.26
CA THR A 315 -8.92 19.40 12.23
C THR A 315 -8.01 19.54 11.01
N ARG A 316 -6.75 19.12 11.10
CA ARG A 316 -5.74 19.28 10.06
C ARG A 316 -4.68 18.19 10.12
N VAL A 317 -4.14 17.88 8.95
CA VAL A 317 -2.86 17.17 8.82
C VAL A 317 -1.83 18.09 8.19
N THR A 318 -0.71 18.27 8.87
CA THR A 318 0.39 19.13 8.41
C THR A 318 1.66 18.31 8.26
N GLN A 319 2.53 18.71 7.34
CA GLN A 319 3.83 18.08 7.16
C GLN A 319 4.90 19.14 6.97
N PHE A 320 6.10 18.88 7.48
CA PHE A 320 7.28 19.71 7.31
C PHE A 320 8.51 18.82 7.17
N PHE A 321 9.62 19.42 6.76
CA PHE A 321 10.88 18.72 6.53
C PHE A 321 11.98 19.23 7.44
N VAL A 322 12.96 18.37 7.72
CA VAL A 322 14.23 18.79 8.30
C VAL A 322 15.35 18.34 7.38
N GLN A 323 16.12 19.28 6.87
CA GLN A 323 17.30 19.00 6.05
C GLN A 323 18.45 19.90 6.47
N ASP A 324 19.65 19.34 6.63
CA ASP A 324 20.84 20.04 7.13
C ASP A 324 20.58 20.79 8.46
N GLY A 325 19.77 20.18 9.35
CA GLY A 325 19.38 20.75 10.64
C GLY A 325 18.38 21.92 10.57
N ARG A 326 17.83 22.23 9.39
CA ARG A 326 16.87 23.33 9.20
C ARG A 326 15.47 22.79 8.97
N LYS A 327 14.50 23.36 9.70
CA LYS A 327 13.07 23.13 9.44
C LYS A 327 12.66 23.83 8.14
N ILE A 328 11.96 23.11 7.26
CA ILE A 328 11.43 23.60 5.99
C ILE A 328 9.92 23.35 6.00
N GLU A 329 9.14 24.43 6.07
CA GLU A 329 7.68 24.34 6.06
C GLU A 329 7.14 24.06 4.65
N MET A 330 6.04 23.30 4.57
CA MET A 330 5.33 23.13 3.31
C MET A 330 4.73 24.46 2.84
N PRO A 331 4.84 24.78 1.53
CA PRO A 331 4.33 26.03 0.99
C PRO A 331 2.81 25.96 0.83
N ALA A 332 2.12 27.09 1.09
CA ALA A 332 0.70 27.27 0.79
C ALA A 332 0.42 27.15 -0.73
N PRO A 333 -0.80 26.77 -1.13
CA PRO A 333 -1.14 26.67 -2.54
C PRO A 333 -1.24 28.05 -3.21
N VAL A 334 -0.92 28.11 -4.51
CA VAL A 334 -0.91 29.37 -5.27
C VAL A 334 -2.25 29.66 -5.95
N TRP A 335 -3.02 28.62 -6.29
CA TRP A 335 -4.26 28.75 -7.06
C TRP A 335 -5.36 29.53 -6.32
N ASP A 336 -6.19 30.23 -7.09
CA ASP A 336 -7.34 30.94 -6.57
C ASP A 336 -8.40 29.97 -6.03
N GLY A 337 -9.15 30.41 -5.02
CA GLY A 337 -10.16 29.59 -4.36
C GLY A 337 -9.62 28.58 -3.34
N LEU A 338 -8.31 28.31 -3.31
CA LEU A 338 -7.70 27.42 -2.31
C LEU A 338 -7.36 28.14 -0.98
N PRO A 339 -7.44 27.44 0.17
CA PRO A 339 -6.99 27.98 1.45
C PRO A 339 -5.51 28.36 1.41
N LYS A 340 -5.11 29.42 2.12
CA LYS A 340 -3.71 29.92 2.13
C LYS A 340 -2.81 29.24 3.15
N GLU A 341 -3.11 27.99 3.49
CA GLU A 341 -2.34 27.20 4.45
C GLU A 341 -2.11 25.80 3.87
N ALA A 342 -0.91 25.26 4.07
CA ALA A 342 -0.54 23.94 3.57
C ALA A 342 -1.14 22.80 4.41
N GLY A 343 -1.21 21.61 3.79
CA GLY A 343 -1.70 20.40 4.41
C GLY A 343 -3.17 20.11 4.12
N LEU A 344 -3.71 19.10 4.80
CA LEU A 344 -5.09 18.65 4.64
C LEU A 344 -5.97 19.26 5.72
N SER A 345 -7.17 19.66 5.34
CA SER A 345 -8.25 20.11 6.23
C SER A 345 -9.58 19.92 5.50
N ALA A 346 -10.70 19.98 6.23
CA ALA A 346 -12.02 19.93 5.59
C ALA A 346 -12.17 20.98 4.48
N ASP A 347 -11.71 22.22 4.73
CA ASP A 347 -11.78 23.33 3.79
C ASP A 347 -10.86 23.12 2.56
N MET A 348 -9.65 22.60 2.77
CA MET A 348 -8.74 22.24 1.68
C MET A 348 -9.36 21.17 0.77
N CYS A 349 -9.88 20.09 1.36
CA CYS A 349 -10.41 18.96 0.60
C CYS A 349 -11.59 19.36 -0.28
N GLN A 350 -12.51 20.17 0.25
CA GLN A 350 -13.67 20.64 -0.51
C GLN A 350 -13.28 21.65 -1.60
N LYS A 351 -12.47 22.66 -1.26
CA LYS A 351 -12.09 23.71 -2.21
C LYS A 351 -11.16 23.23 -3.31
N GLN A 352 -10.31 22.25 -3.02
CA GLN A 352 -9.45 21.62 -4.02
C GLN A 352 -10.25 21.09 -5.21
N ARG A 353 -11.34 20.36 -4.93
CA ARG A 353 -12.18 19.77 -5.96
C ARG A 353 -12.84 20.81 -6.85
N LEU A 354 -13.33 21.90 -6.24
CA LEU A 354 -13.91 23.02 -6.99
C LEU A 354 -12.87 23.76 -7.84
N ALA A 355 -11.68 24.03 -7.28
CA ALA A 355 -10.64 24.77 -7.99
C ALA A 355 -10.02 23.98 -9.14
N PHE A 356 -9.99 22.65 -9.04
CA PHE A 356 -9.41 21.77 -10.05
C PHE A 356 -10.47 21.14 -10.99
N ASP A 357 -11.75 21.51 -10.82
CA ASP A 357 -12.88 20.96 -11.58
C ASP A 357 -12.96 19.42 -11.52
N GLU A 358 -12.80 18.87 -10.32
CA GLU A 358 -12.80 17.43 -10.05
C GLU A 358 -14.02 17.01 -9.24
N ARG A 359 -14.48 15.76 -9.45
CA ARG A 359 -15.54 15.15 -8.63
C ARG A 359 -15.08 14.97 -7.17
N ASP A 360 -15.93 15.38 -6.23
CA ASP A 360 -15.64 15.32 -4.80
C ASP A 360 -16.05 13.99 -4.16
N HIS A 361 -15.38 12.91 -4.55
CA HIS A 361 -15.56 11.58 -3.95
C HIS A 361 -15.31 11.55 -2.44
N PHE A 362 -14.39 12.39 -1.97
CA PHE A 362 -14.06 12.51 -0.55
C PHE A 362 -15.29 12.91 0.26
N THR A 363 -15.98 13.99 -0.14
CA THR A 363 -17.21 14.43 0.51
C THR A 363 -18.37 13.46 0.29
N GLU A 364 -18.50 12.86 -0.90
CA GLU A 364 -19.49 11.81 -1.18
C GLU A 364 -19.39 10.63 -0.20
N ASN A 365 -18.16 10.27 0.20
CA ASN A 365 -17.86 9.20 1.15
C ASN A 365 -17.78 9.67 2.62
N GLY A 366 -18.41 10.80 2.96
CA GLY A 366 -18.53 11.30 4.33
C GLY A 366 -17.46 12.30 4.77
N GLY A 367 -16.54 12.65 3.87
CA GLY A 367 -15.60 13.76 4.00
C GLY A 367 -14.73 13.71 5.25
N TRP A 368 -14.47 14.88 5.85
CA TRP A 368 -13.58 14.98 7.01
C TRP A 368 -14.06 14.16 8.23
N LYS A 369 -15.37 13.95 8.36
CA LYS A 369 -15.91 13.09 9.43
C LYS A 369 -15.54 11.62 9.23
N ALA A 370 -15.57 11.13 7.99
CA ALA A 370 -15.08 9.80 7.65
C ALA A 370 -13.56 9.72 7.88
N HIS A 371 -12.79 10.72 7.43
CA HIS A 371 -11.35 10.81 7.70
C HIS A 371 -11.02 10.72 9.19
N GLN A 372 -11.70 11.49 10.04
CA GLN A 372 -11.50 11.43 11.49
C GLN A 372 -11.75 10.02 12.05
N ARG A 373 -12.89 9.42 11.70
CA ARG A 373 -13.33 8.12 12.22
C ARG A 373 -12.45 6.96 11.74
N GLN A 374 -12.12 6.96 10.44
CA GLN A 374 -11.44 5.86 9.76
C GLN A 374 -9.92 5.94 9.79
N LEU A 375 -9.35 7.15 9.77
CA LEU A 375 -7.91 7.35 9.57
C LEU A 375 -7.21 8.01 10.75
N LEU A 376 -7.92 8.83 11.54
CA LEU A 376 -7.29 9.44 12.71
C LEU A 376 -7.48 8.59 13.97
N THR A 377 -8.66 8.00 14.18
CA THR A 377 -8.98 7.31 15.44
C THR A 377 -8.81 5.79 15.39
N GLN A 378 -8.90 5.17 14.21
CA GLN A 378 -8.77 3.72 14.08
C GLN A 378 -7.30 3.30 14.17
N PRO A 379 -6.97 2.21 14.88
CA PRO A 379 -5.64 1.62 14.80
C PRO A 379 -5.36 1.09 13.40
N MET A 380 -4.19 1.41 12.84
CA MET A 380 -3.78 1.02 11.49
C MET A 380 -2.38 0.45 11.45
N VAL A 381 -2.09 -0.35 10.43
CA VAL A 381 -0.78 -0.92 10.14
C VAL A 381 0.02 0.06 9.29
N MET A 382 1.30 0.27 9.65
CA MET A 382 2.23 1.02 8.81
C MET A 382 2.76 0.14 7.67
N VAL A 383 2.72 0.69 6.45
CA VAL A 383 3.17 0.04 5.22
C VAL A 383 4.31 0.83 4.59
N LEU A 384 5.34 0.12 4.15
CA LEU A 384 6.45 0.66 3.36
C LEU A 384 6.47 -0.04 2.00
N SER A 385 6.54 0.70 0.90
CA SER A 385 6.58 0.08 -0.43
C SER A 385 7.41 0.85 -1.44
N ILE A 386 7.89 0.10 -2.44
CA ILE A 386 8.45 0.67 -3.67
C ILE A 386 7.85 -0.08 -4.86
N ASN A 387 7.36 0.63 -5.87
CA ASN A 387 6.78 0.03 -7.08
C ASN A 387 6.77 0.98 -8.28
N SER A 388 6.42 0.43 -9.44
CA SER A 388 5.97 1.16 -10.63
C SER A 388 4.48 0.92 -10.84
N ASP A 389 3.82 1.86 -11.47
CA ASP A 389 2.39 1.81 -11.74
C ASP A 389 2.12 1.39 -13.19
N HIS A 390 1.53 0.21 -13.37
CA HIS A 390 1.24 -0.35 -14.68
C HIS A 390 -0.08 0.15 -15.30
N PHE A 391 -0.86 0.96 -14.57
CA PHE A 391 -2.15 1.47 -15.00
C PHE A 391 -2.08 2.93 -15.45
N THR A 392 -1.49 3.81 -14.63
CA THR A 392 -1.36 5.25 -14.92
C THR A 392 0.07 5.75 -14.95
N TRP A 393 1.05 4.83 -14.94
CA TRP A 393 2.48 5.13 -15.08
C TRP A 393 2.98 6.12 -14.01
N ASN A 394 2.33 6.18 -12.85
CA ASN A 394 2.63 7.17 -11.79
C ASN A 394 2.51 8.63 -12.24
N LEU A 395 1.88 8.93 -13.39
CA LEU A 395 1.69 10.30 -13.89
C LEU A 395 0.90 11.16 -12.90
N TRP A 396 -0.03 10.54 -12.17
CA TRP A 396 -0.81 11.16 -11.10
C TRP A 396 0.03 11.66 -9.92
N LEU A 397 1.30 11.25 -9.82
CA LEU A 397 2.25 11.64 -8.79
C LEU A 397 3.25 12.69 -9.28
N ASP A 398 3.88 12.47 -10.43
CA ASP A 398 5.11 13.17 -10.82
C ASP A 398 5.10 13.81 -12.23
N SER A 399 3.97 13.79 -12.94
CA SER A 399 3.86 14.34 -14.30
C SER A 399 2.55 15.11 -14.49
N ASP A 400 2.13 15.29 -15.74
CA ASP A 400 0.86 15.89 -16.11
C ASP A 400 -0.26 14.84 -16.11
N PHE A 401 -1.27 15.01 -15.25
CA PHE A 401 -2.36 14.06 -15.11
C PHE A 401 -3.67 14.69 -14.62
N PRO A 402 -4.83 14.31 -15.20
CA PRO A 402 -4.98 13.42 -16.36
C PRO A 402 -4.50 14.04 -17.68
N PRO A 403 -4.04 13.22 -18.66
CA PRO A 403 -3.50 13.72 -19.92
C PRO A 403 -4.53 14.49 -20.77
N GLU A 404 -5.83 14.18 -20.61
CA GLU A 404 -6.93 14.81 -21.33
C GLU A 404 -7.25 16.24 -20.88
N ILE A 405 -6.80 16.66 -19.70
CA ILE A 405 -7.01 18.03 -19.22
C ILE A 405 -6.09 18.99 -19.99
N PRO A 406 -6.51 20.22 -20.37
CA PRO A 406 -5.64 21.17 -21.06
C PRO A 406 -4.38 21.58 -20.28
N ASP A 407 -3.29 21.90 -20.98
CA ASP A 407 -2.08 22.44 -20.36
C ASP A 407 -2.37 23.76 -19.64
N GLY A 408 -1.75 23.93 -18.46
CA GLY A 408 -1.95 25.10 -17.60
C GLY A 408 -3.22 25.06 -16.75
N ALA A 409 -4.09 24.06 -16.92
CA ALA A 409 -5.23 23.87 -16.02
C ALA A 409 -4.75 23.61 -14.57
N PRO A 410 -5.41 24.24 -13.57
CA PRO A 410 -5.13 23.97 -12.16
C PRO A 410 -5.18 22.48 -11.84
N GLY A 411 -4.20 21.98 -11.08
CA GLY A 411 -4.18 20.59 -10.62
C GLY A 411 -3.68 19.55 -11.63
N LYS A 412 -3.46 19.91 -12.91
CA LYS A 412 -2.92 18.99 -13.93
C LYS A 412 -1.47 18.62 -13.67
N LYS A 413 -0.61 19.61 -13.41
CA LYS A 413 0.83 19.42 -13.32
C LYS A 413 1.26 18.99 -11.91
N ARG A 414 1.83 17.79 -11.76
CA ARG A 414 2.08 17.15 -10.46
C ARG A 414 3.55 16.85 -10.19
N GLY A 415 4.40 17.02 -11.17
CA GLY A 415 5.85 16.96 -11.04
C GLY A 415 6.53 17.49 -12.30
N ASP A 416 7.83 17.28 -12.41
CA ASP A 416 8.63 17.68 -13.57
C ASP A 416 8.98 16.52 -14.52
N CYS A 417 8.45 15.33 -14.26
CA CYS A 417 8.66 14.18 -15.13
C CYS A 417 7.87 14.30 -16.44
N ARG A 418 8.48 13.85 -17.54
CA ARG A 418 7.82 13.68 -18.82
C ARG A 418 7.14 12.31 -18.86
N PHE A 419 6.00 12.21 -19.55
CA PHE A 419 5.22 10.97 -19.55
C PHE A 419 5.98 9.76 -20.12
N GLU A 420 6.93 9.97 -21.05
CA GLU A 420 7.72 8.89 -21.64
C GLU A 420 8.75 8.29 -20.67
N ASP A 421 9.17 9.06 -19.65
CA ASP A 421 10.11 8.59 -18.64
C ASP A 421 9.43 7.72 -17.56
N ASN A 422 8.10 7.56 -17.65
CA ASN A 422 7.25 6.92 -16.66
C ASN A 422 6.74 5.53 -17.06
N ASP A 423 6.91 5.12 -18.32
CA ASP A 423 6.49 3.79 -18.80
C ASP A 423 7.15 2.70 -17.94
N PRO A 424 6.37 1.83 -17.27
CA PRO A 424 6.91 0.82 -16.35
C PRO A 424 7.88 -0.15 -17.04
N ILE A 425 7.69 -0.48 -18.31
CA ILE A 425 8.61 -1.36 -19.06
C ILE A 425 9.97 -0.67 -19.23
N VAL A 426 9.97 0.63 -19.47
CA VAL A 426 11.20 1.45 -19.59
C VAL A 426 11.86 1.61 -18.22
N VAL A 427 11.09 2.02 -17.21
CA VAL A 427 11.55 2.32 -15.85
C VAL A 427 12.20 1.10 -15.20
N ASN A 428 11.57 -0.08 -15.30
CA ASN A 428 12.06 -1.36 -14.76
C ASN A 428 13.48 -1.72 -15.25
N ASN A 429 13.84 -1.26 -16.46
CA ASN A 429 15.12 -1.56 -17.08
C ASN A 429 16.13 -0.41 -16.98
N ARG A 430 15.66 0.83 -16.92
CA ARG A 430 16.51 2.03 -16.90
C ARG A 430 17.08 2.32 -15.53
N TYR A 431 16.32 2.07 -14.46
CA TYR A 431 16.70 2.38 -13.09
C TYR A 431 16.72 1.14 -12.18
N PRO A 432 17.47 0.07 -12.54
CA PRO A 432 17.45 -1.19 -11.78
C PRO A 432 18.12 -1.08 -10.39
N LYS A 433 18.74 0.06 -10.07
CA LYS A 433 19.39 0.35 -8.79
C LYS A 433 18.63 1.38 -7.96
N ALA A 434 17.44 1.78 -8.40
CA ALA A 434 16.58 2.71 -7.68
C ALA A 434 16.29 2.22 -6.26
#